data_AF-A0A5J6YY81-F1
#
_entry.id   AF-A0A5J6YY81-F1
#
_cell.length_a   1.000
_cell.length_b   1.000
_cell.length_c   1.000
_cell.angle_alpha   90.00
_cell.angle_beta   90.00
_cell.angle_gamma   90.00
#
_symmetry.space_group_name_H-M   'P 1'
#
loop_
_entity.id
_entity.type
_entity.pdbx_description
1 polymer ?
#
loop_
_entity_poly.entity_id
_entity_poly.type
_entity_poly.pdbx_seq_one_letter_code
_entity_poly.pdbx_strand_id
1 'polypeptide(L)'
;MKSPVWSRPAHLLTAPLALAAVALAAGPYTVQWNGKTVSGDAIMQGGKTYVSAEALKNAGIGVSVRGNVVSLAPIGGANEVGAVEGCLNQQLFNGVWRFKVLSVVQSGPLWRLKVEMKFGSATGGYSTSGTGILGYNLQMESGKVIPVNNSVLELRDRAFIPGEGFTTTLDFEAGAGDGKPRKLVVPVDPQGIASTSLNYSVKDPSFRVDLTCKK
;
A
#
# COMPACT_ATOMS: atom_id res chain seq x y z
N MET A 1 -94.62 -13.10 41.76
CA MET A 1 -93.77 -14.00 40.96
C MET A 1 -93.08 -13.19 39.87
N LYS A 2 -91.73 -13.23 39.84
CA LYS A 2 -90.79 -12.85 38.74
C LYS A 2 -90.83 -11.40 38.23
N SER A 3 -89.76 -10.64 37.98
CA SER A 3 -88.32 -10.59 38.27
C SER A 3 -87.88 -9.17 37.80
N PRO A 4 -86.84 -8.53 38.36
CA PRO A 4 -86.37 -7.22 37.90
C PRO A 4 -85.35 -7.36 36.75
N VAL A 5 -85.34 -6.40 35.81
CA VAL A 5 -84.30 -6.28 34.78
C VAL A 5 -83.52 -4.98 34.99
N TRP A 6 -82.21 -5.12 35.14
CA TRP A 6 -81.20 -4.07 35.32
C TRP A 6 -80.42 -3.91 34.00
N SER A 7 -80.19 -2.67 33.54
CA SER A 7 -79.31 -2.38 32.38
C SER A 7 -78.41 -1.17 32.64
N ARG A 8 -77.23 -1.51 33.17
CA ARG A 8 -75.85 -0.98 33.05
C ARG A 8 -75.52 0.49 32.69
N PRO A 9 -74.45 1.05 33.32
CA PRO A 9 -73.88 2.37 33.02
C PRO A 9 -72.92 2.36 31.81
N ALA A 10 -72.87 3.46 31.07
CA ALA A 10 -71.91 3.69 29.99
C ALA A 10 -70.63 4.34 30.55
N HIS A 11 -69.52 3.60 30.56
CA HIS A 11 -68.20 4.15 30.82
C HIS A 11 -67.58 4.65 29.51
N LEU A 12 -67.32 5.96 29.43
CA LEU A 12 -66.50 6.59 28.40
C LEU A 12 -65.04 6.16 28.56
N LEU A 13 -64.53 5.41 27.59
CA LEU A 13 -63.12 5.05 27.45
C LEU A 13 -62.34 6.23 26.87
N THR A 14 -61.40 6.78 27.66
CA THR A 14 -60.37 7.72 27.21
C THR A 14 -59.19 6.92 26.65
N ALA A 15 -58.88 7.04 25.36
CA ALA A 15 -57.73 6.39 24.73
C ALA A 15 -56.49 7.31 24.78
N PRO A 16 -55.29 6.83 25.19
CA PRO A 16 -54.06 7.61 25.11
C PRO A 16 -53.43 7.48 23.72
N LEU A 17 -53.11 8.62 23.11
CA LEU A 17 -52.31 8.73 21.87
C LEU A 17 -50.85 8.36 22.18
N ALA A 18 -50.38 7.20 21.72
CA ALA A 18 -48.98 6.82 21.80
C ALA A 18 -48.20 7.45 20.61
N LEU A 19 -47.34 8.44 20.88
CA LEU A 19 -46.32 8.88 19.93
C LEU A 19 -45.22 7.81 19.87
N ALA A 20 -45.24 6.97 18.84
CA ALA A 20 -44.12 6.11 18.50
C ALA A 20 -43.08 6.93 17.70
N ALA A 21 -42.00 7.35 18.35
CA ALA A 21 -40.82 7.88 17.67
C ALA A 21 -40.11 6.71 16.97
N VAL A 22 -40.18 6.67 15.63
CA VAL A 22 -39.44 5.69 14.83
C VAL A 22 -37.99 6.15 14.76
N ALA A 23 -37.12 5.54 15.57
CA ALA A 23 -35.68 5.68 15.40
C ALA A 23 -35.28 4.94 14.11
N LEU A 24 -35.01 5.69 13.03
CA LEU A 24 -34.37 5.17 11.83
C LEU A 24 -32.96 4.70 12.20
N ALA A 25 -32.79 3.40 12.40
CA ALA A 25 -31.48 2.77 12.52
C ALA A 25 -30.75 2.92 11.17
N ALA A 26 -29.76 3.81 11.12
CA ALA A 26 -28.83 3.88 9.98
C ALA A 26 -28.04 2.57 9.93
N GLY A 27 -28.36 1.71 8.97
CA GLY A 27 -27.64 0.45 8.75
C GLY A 27 -26.19 0.70 8.29
N PRO A 28 -25.25 -0.21 8.60
CA PRO A 28 -23.87 -0.09 8.13
C PRO A 28 -23.84 -0.21 6.60
N TYR A 29 -23.15 0.74 5.96
CA TYR A 29 -22.92 0.75 4.51
C TYR A 29 -21.66 -0.04 4.18
N THR A 30 -21.71 -0.80 3.08
CA THR A 30 -20.53 -1.46 2.52
C THR A 30 -19.64 -0.44 1.82
N VAL A 31 -18.34 -0.48 2.09
CA VAL A 31 -17.35 0.38 1.45
C VAL A 31 -16.74 -0.37 0.25
N GLN A 32 -16.66 0.31 -0.90
CA GLN A 32 -15.95 -0.18 -2.07
C GLN A 32 -14.84 0.77 -2.47
N TRP A 33 -13.70 0.21 -2.87
CA TRP A 33 -12.55 0.93 -3.41
C TRP A 33 -12.08 0.26 -4.69
N ASN A 34 -12.01 1.02 -5.79
CA ASN A 34 -11.67 0.50 -7.13
C ASN A 34 -12.50 -0.74 -7.54
N GLY A 35 -13.81 -0.73 -7.25
CA GLY A 35 -14.72 -1.83 -7.58
C GLY A 35 -14.58 -3.08 -6.70
N LYS A 36 -13.71 -3.06 -5.68
CA LYS A 36 -13.55 -4.14 -4.70
C LYS A 36 -14.15 -3.73 -3.35
N THR A 37 -14.93 -4.61 -2.75
CA THR A 37 -15.38 -4.44 -1.36
C THR A 37 -14.20 -4.47 -0.41
N VAL A 38 -14.11 -3.45 0.46
CA VAL A 38 -13.10 -3.35 1.52
C VAL A 38 -13.77 -3.56 2.87
N SER A 39 -13.10 -4.29 3.76
CA SER A 39 -13.60 -4.57 5.11
C SER A 39 -13.65 -3.29 5.96
N GLY A 40 -14.76 -3.10 6.67
CA GLY A 40 -14.98 -1.99 7.59
C GLY A 40 -16.30 -1.28 7.31
N ASP A 41 -16.68 -0.41 8.25
CA ASP A 41 -18.00 0.22 8.24
C ASP A 41 -17.98 1.62 7.62
N ALA A 42 -19.09 1.97 6.98
CA ALA A 42 -19.48 3.35 6.77
C ALA A 42 -20.86 3.62 7.37
N ILE A 43 -21.07 4.83 7.88
CA ILE A 43 -22.36 5.28 8.43
C ILE A 43 -22.78 6.60 7.79
N MET A 44 -24.08 6.87 7.78
CA MET A 44 -24.61 8.19 7.45
C MET A 44 -25.06 8.90 8.73
N GLN A 45 -24.52 10.09 8.99
CA GLN A 45 -24.91 10.94 10.11
C GLN A 45 -25.08 12.38 9.64
N GLY A 46 -26.25 12.98 9.86
CA GLY A 46 -26.53 14.35 9.44
C GLY A 46 -26.35 14.60 7.94
N GLY A 47 -26.71 13.61 7.10
CA GLY A 47 -26.56 13.69 5.63
C GLY A 47 -25.13 13.55 5.12
N LYS A 48 -24.15 13.29 6.00
CA LYS A 48 -22.75 13.04 5.63
C LYS A 48 -22.42 11.56 5.80
N THR A 49 -21.60 11.03 4.89
CA THR A 49 -21.07 9.67 5.00
C THR A 49 -19.75 9.70 5.75
N TYR A 50 -19.62 8.85 6.77
CA TYR A 50 -18.43 8.64 7.56
C TYR A 50 -17.90 7.25 7.28
N VAL A 51 -16.66 7.16 6.81
CA VAL A 51 -15.98 5.90 6.55
C VAL A 51 -15.00 5.66 7.68
N SER A 52 -14.97 4.43 8.23
CA SER A 52 -14.02 4.12 9.30
C SER A 52 -12.57 4.26 8.82
N ALA A 53 -11.68 4.71 9.70
CA ALA A 53 -10.25 4.78 9.39
C ALA A 53 -9.68 3.40 9.02
N GLU A 54 -10.27 2.32 9.55
CA GLU A 54 -9.94 0.94 9.19
C GLU A 54 -10.34 0.62 7.74
N ALA A 55 -11.55 0.99 7.31
CA ALA A 55 -11.98 0.81 5.93
C ALA A 55 -11.07 1.57 4.95
N LEU A 56 -10.65 2.79 5.31
CA LEU A 56 -9.69 3.57 4.52
C LEU A 56 -8.30 2.90 4.46
N LYS A 57 -7.78 2.38 5.58
CA LYS A 57 -6.51 1.62 5.59
C LYS A 57 -6.60 0.35 4.76
N ASN A 58 -7.70 -0.39 4.86
CA ASN A 58 -7.98 -1.59 4.07
C ASN A 58 -8.13 -1.28 2.57
N ALA A 59 -8.58 -0.07 2.25
CA ALA A 59 -8.60 0.48 0.89
C ALA A 59 -7.24 0.93 0.37
N GLY A 60 -6.16 0.84 1.16
CA GLY A 60 -4.85 1.32 0.72
C GLY A 60 -4.67 2.83 0.90
N ILE A 61 -5.41 3.46 1.82
CA ILE A 61 -5.27 4.87 2.18
C ILE A 61 -4.66 4.96 3.59
N GLY A 62 -3.50 5.60 3.68
CA GLY A 62 -2.83 5.93 4.93
C GLY A 62 -3.65 6.98 5.66
N VAL A 63 -4.07 6.63 6.88
CA VAL A 63 -4.83 7.52 7.76
C VAL A 63 -4.01 7.75 9.02
N SER A 64 -3.69 9.01 9.31
CA SER A 64 -3.10 9.42 10.59
C SER A 64 -3.90 10.56 11.20
N VAL A 65 -3.93 10.63 12.54
CA VAL A 65 -4.64 11.66 13.30
C VAL A 65 -3.65 12.32 14.24
N ARG A 66 -3.51 13.65 14.16
CA ARG A 66 -2.66 14.45 15.05
C ARG A 66 -3.44 15.64 15.57
N GLY A 67 -3.80 15.61 16.85
CA GLY A 67 -4.70 16.60 17.43
C GLY A 67 -6.06 16.56 16.74
N ASN A 68 -6.47 17.68 16.16
CA ASN A 68 -7.72 17.84 15.40
C ASN A 68 -7.53 17.66 13.88
N VAL A 69 -6.34 17.27 13.41
CA VAL A 69 -6.05 17.08 11.99
C VAL A 69 -6.07 15.60 11.65
N VAL A 70 -6.89 15.22 10.67
CA VAL A 70 -6.86 13.91 10.02
C VAL A 70 -6.12 14.06 8.70
N SER A 71 -5.01 13.34 8.56
CA SER A 71 -4.21 13.31 7.33
C SER A 71 -4.49 12.02 6.56
N LEU A 72 -4.91 12.18 5.31
CA LEU A 72 -5.11 11.09 4.35
C LEU A 72 -3.99 11.13 3.31
N ALA A 73 -3.31 10.01 3.09
CA ALA A 73 -2.32 9.85 2.04
C ALA A 73 -2.55 8.52 1.34
N PRO A 74 -2.37 8.39 0.02
CA PRO A 74 -2.32 7.07 -0.60
C PRO A 74 -1.23 6.22 0.09
N ILE A 75 -1.51 4.94 0.40
CA ILE A 75 -0.46 3.98 0.81
C ILE A 75 0.38 3.70 -0.45
N GLY A 76 1.31 4.61 -0.72
CA GLY A 76 2.09 4.68 -1.96
C GLY A 76 2.81 6.02 -2.14
N GLY A 77 2.24 7.11 -1.59
CA GLY A 77 2.84 8.44 -1.62
C GLY A 77 3.30 8.89 -3.01
N ALA A 78 4.16 9.90 -3.08
CA ALA A 78 4.78 10.40 -4.31
C ALA A 78 5.67 9.38 -5.08
N ASN A 79 5.63 8.10 -4.70
CA ASN A 79 6.45 7.01 -5.24
C ASN A 79 5.62 5.96 -5.99
N GLU A 80 4.36 6.26 -6.33
CA GLU A 80 3.55 5.55 -7.32
C GLU A 80 4.18 5.75 -8.72
N VAL A 81 5.29 5.07 -8.99
CA VAL A 81 5.97 5.07 -10.30
C VAL A 81 5.55 3.82 -11.06
N GLY A 82 5.21 3.95 -12.35
CA GLY A 82 5.04 2.79 -13.22
C GLY A 82 6.27 1.88 -13.14
N ALA A 83 6.07 0.57 -13.06
CA ALA A 83 7.17 -0.36 -12.82
C ALA A 83 6.87 -1.76 -13.35
N VAL A 84 7.93 -2.51 -13.62
CA VAL A 84 7.87 -3.97 -13.71
C VAL A 84 7.63 -4.51 -12.30
N GLU A 85 6.51 -5.22 -12.12
CA GLU A 85 6.08 -5.72 -10.82
C GLU A 85 6.30 -7.24 -10.67
N GLY A 86 6.60 -7.68 -9.45
CA GLY A 86 6.53 -9.11 -9.09
C GLY A 86 6.85 -9.37 -7.62
N CYS A 87 7.09 -10.64 -7.28
CA CYS A 87 7.20 -11.11 -5.90
C CYS A 87 8.64 -11.27 -5.40
N LEU A 88 8.80 -11.44 -4.08
CA LEU A 88 10.03 -11.94 -3.49
C LEU A 88 10.47 -13.24 -4.20
N ASN A 89 11.76 -13.37 -4.46
CA ASN A 89 12.38 -14.45 -5.24
C ASN A 89 11.97 -14.56 -6.72
N GLN A 90 11.16 -13.63 -7.23
CA GLN A 90 10.92 -13.52 -8.66
C GLN A 90 12.02 -12.66 -9.30
N GLN A 91 12.51 -13.10 -10.46
CA GLN A 91 13.40 -12.29 -11.28
C GLN A 91 12.57 -11.39 -12.19
N LEU A 92 12.80 -10.09 -12.10
CA LEU A 92 12.20 -9.07 -12.95
C LEU A 92 13.20 -8.62 -14.01
N PHE A 93 12.73 -8.18 -15.17
CA PHE A 93 13.58 -7.71 -16.26
C PHE A 93 12.96 -6.51 -16.96
N ASN A 94 13.73 -5.44 -17.14
CA ASN A 94 13.28 -4.21 -17.81
C ASN A 94 13.94 -3.98 -19.18
N GLY A 95 14.70 -4.96 -19.70
CA GLY A 95 15.48 -4.84 -20.95
C GLY A 95 16.98 -4.64 -20.71
N VAL A 96 17.35 -3.95 -19.63
CA VAL A 96 18.76 -3.69 -19.29
C VAL A 96 19.18 -4.46 -18.06
N TRP A 97 18.37 -4.43 -17.01
CA TRP A 97 18.68 -5.00 -15.71
C TRP A 97 17.72 -6.13 -15.36
N ARG A 98 18.28 -7.19 -14.76
CA ARG A 98 17.54 -8.25 -14.09
C ARG A 98 17.65 -8.04 -12.60
N PHE A 99 16.52 -7.87 -11.93
CA PHE A 99 16.48 -7.56 -10.50
C PHE A 99 15.71 -8.63 -9.74
N LYS A 100 16.22 -9.01 -8.57
CA LYS A 100 15.61 -10.00 -7.70
C LYS A 100 15.87 -9.64 -6.24
N VAL A 101 14.84 -9.68 -5.41
CA VAL A 101 14.99 -9.68 -3.95
C VAL A 101 15.04 -11.13 -3.48
N LEU A 102 16.12 -11.49 -2.79
CA LEU A 102 16.40 -12.84 -2.33
C LEU A 102 15.82 -13.10 -0.93
N SER A 103 15.98 -12.13 -0.03
CA SER A 103 15.47 -12.24 1.34
C SER A 103 15.19 -10.88 1.98
N VAL A 104 14.35 -10.90 3.01
CA VAL A 104 14.01 -9.76 3.87
C VAL A 104 14.20 -10.24 5.31
N VAL A 105 15.08 -9.61 6.08
CA VAL A 105 15.32 -9.96 7.49
C VAL A 105 15.37 -8.73 8.36
N GLN A 106 14.88 -8.82 9.60
CA GLN A 106 15.03 -7.76 10.59
C GLN A 106 16.27 -8.02 11.44
N SER A 107 17.10 -7.00 11.66
CA SER A 107 18.28 -7.06 12.53
C SER A 107 18.35 -5.78 13.36
N GLY A 108 17.85 -5.85 14.60
CA GLY A 108 17.67 -4.68 15.45
C GLY A 108 16.71 -3.66 14.80
N PRO A 109 17.09 -2.38 14.66
CA PRO A 109 16.26 -1.35 14.03
C PRO A 109 16.27 -1.44 12.49
N LEU A 110 17.08 -2.32 11.90
CA LEU A 110 17.27 -2.39 10.46
C LEU A 110 16.43 -3.48 9.82
N TRP A 111 15.83 -3.16 8.68
CA TRP A 111 15.42 -4.15 7.68
C TRP A 111 16.53 -4.33 6.67
N ARG A 112 17.00 -5.56 6.52
CA ARG A 112 18.04 -5.94 5.57
C ARG A 112 17.43 -6.74 4.44
N LEU A 113 17.56 -6.22 3.23
CA LEU A 113 17.12 -6.90 2.02
C LEU A 113 18.34 -7.39 1.25
N LYS A 114 18.47 -8.70 1.08
CA LYS A 114 19.48 -9.26 0.19
C LYS A 114 18.93 -9.20 -1.23
N VAL A 115 19.64 -8.54 -2.14
CA VAL A 115 19.20 -8.33 -3.52
C VAL A 115 20.27 -8.79 -4.50
N GLU A 116 19.83 -9.22 -5.67
CA GLU A 116 20.67 -9.50 -6.82
C GLU A 116 20.32 -8.54 -7.96
N MET A 117 21.34 -7.93 -8.54
CA MET A 117 21.26 -7.15 -9.76
C MET A 117 22.14 -7.81 -10.82
N LYS A 118 21.56 -8.14 -11.97
CA LYS A 118 22.28 -8.77 -13.07
C LYS A 118 22.13 -7.96 -14.34
N PHE A 119 23.25 -7.67 -14.98
CA PHE A 119 23.26 -6.92 -16.22
C PHE A 119 22.82 -7.79 -17.39
N GLY A 120 21.83 -7.32 -18.14
CA GLY A 120 21.11 -8.10 -19.13
C GLY A 120 21.36 -7.71 -20.58
N SER A 121 22.11 -6.64 -20.83
CA SER A 121 22.51 -6.24 -22.16
C SER A 121 23.74 -7.00 -22.65
N ALA A 122 23.86 -7.11 -23.98
CA ALA A 122 25.04 -7.65 -24.66
C ALA A 122 26.23 -6.68 -24.68
N THR A 123 25.99 -5.39 -24.43
CA THR A 123 27.03 -4.35 -24.39
C THR A 123 27.31 -3.96 -22.94
N GLY A 124 28.48 -4.34 -22.42
CA GLY A 124 28.92 -4.04 -21.05
C GLY A 124 29.46 -2.63 -20.86
N GLY A 125 30.04 -2.38 -19.69
CA GLY A 125 30.70 -1.11 -19.35
C GLY A 125 29.79 -0.10 -18.66
N TYR A 126 28.57 -0.49 -18.29
CA TYR A 126 27.57 0.40 -17.69
C TYR A 126 27.36 0.08 -16.21
N SER A 127 27.16 1.11 -15.41
CA SER A 127 26.80 1.01 -13.99
C SER A 127 25.31 1.22 -13.79
N THR A 128 24.80 0.90 -12.59
CA THR A 128 23.39 1.15 -12.30
C THR A 128 23.08 2.66 -12.25
N SER A 129 23.97 3.50 -11.71
CA SER A 129 23.82 4.97 -11.78
C SER A 129 23.92 5.51 -13.19
N GLY A 130 24.87 5.00 -13.98
CA GLY A 130 25.07 5.39 -15.39
C GLY A 130 23.95 4.91 -16.32
N THR A 131 22.97 4.20 -15.80
CA THR A 131 21.75 3.80 -16.51
C THR A 131 20.50 4.36 -15.83
N GLY A 132 20.60 5.33 -14.93
CA GLY A 132 19.44 6.02 -14.38
C GLY A 132 18.72 5.32 -13.22
N ILE A 133 19.30 4.27 -12.60
CA ILE A 133 18.78 3.78 -11.31
C ILE A 133 19.03 4.86 -10.25
N LEU A 134 17.94 5.38 -9.66
CA LEU A 134 17.99 6.54 -8.75
C LEU A 134 18.19 6.15 -7.28
N GLY A 135 17.90 4.90 -6.92
CA GLY A 135 18.06 4.40 -5.55
C GLY A 135 17.14 3.24 -5.22
N TYR A 136 16.96 3.00 -3.92
CA TYR A 136 16.16 1.91 -3.37
C TYR A 136 15.29 2.44 -2.24
N ASN A 137 13.98 2.22 -2.35
CA ASN A 137 13.00 2.74 -1.42
C ASN A 137 12.14 1.60 -0.87
N LEU A 138 12.14 1.44 0.46
CA LEU A 138 11.34 0.45 1.16
C LEU A 138 10.04 1.07 1.64
N GLN A 139 8.91 0.56 1.15
CA GLN A 139 7.60 0.91 1.64
C GLN A 139 7.19 -0.06 2.75
N MET A 140 6.82 0.51 3.90
CA MET A 140 6.37 -0.22 5.08
C MET A 140 4.84 -0.43 5.05
N GLU A 141 4.33 -1.34 5.88
CA GLU A 141 2.89 -1.56 6.10
C GLU A 141 2.16 -0.27 6.52
N SER A 142 2.83 0.59 7.30
CA SER A 142 2.30 1.92 7.67
C SER A 142 2.10 2.87 6.49
N GLY A 143 2.65 2.54 5.32
CA GLY A 143 2.72 3.40 4.14
C GLY A 143 3.93 4.33 4.12
N LYS A 144 4.72 4.37 5.20
CA LYS A 144 5.99 5.11 5.24
C LYS A 144 6.95 4.56 4.19
N VAL A 145 7.67 5.46 3.52
CA VAL A 145 8.74 5.11 2.59
C VAL A 145 10.07 5.49 3.21
N ILE A 146 10.99 4.54 3.23
CA ILE A 146 12.32 4.65 3.85
C ILE A 146 13.35 4.45 2.73
N PRO A 147 14.24 5.43 2.46
CA PRO A 147 15.34 5.24 1.54
C PRO A 147 16.38 4.30 2.14
N VAL A 148 17.18 3.66 1.29
CA VAL A 148 18.32 2.85 1.74
C VAL A 148 19.29 3.69 2.58
N ASN A 149 19.74 3.14 3.71
CA ASN A 149 20.58 3.79 4.72
C ASN A 149 22.08 3.54 4.49
N ASN A 150 22.43 2.41 3.85
CA ASN A 150 23.83 2.11 3.55
C ASN A 150 24.25 2.63 2.16
N SER A 151 25.53 2.96 2.05
CA SER A 151 26.16 3.28 0.77
C SER A 151 26.27 2.02 -0.09
N VAL A 152 25.55 1.99 -1.21
CA VAL A 152 25.59 0.89 -2.19
C VAL A 152 26.53 1.21 -3.36
N LEU A 153 27.66 1.87 -3.08
CA LEU A 153 28.57 2.43 -4.10
C LEU A 153 29.07 1.38 -5.09
N GLU A 154 29.41 0.18 -4.62
CA GLU A 154 29.85 -0.90 -5.50
C GLU A 154 28.75 -1.37 -6.46
N LEU A 155 27.49 -1.40 -6.03
CA LEU A 155 26.38 -1.68 -6.94
C LEU A 155 26.11 -0.48 -7.87
N ARG A 156 26.28 0.74 -7.34
CA ARG A 156 25.95 1.99 -8.00
C ARG A 156 26.89 2.33 -9.15
N ASP A 157 28.19 2.38 -8.87
CA ASP A 157 29.19 3.04 -9.71
C ASP A 157 30.07 2.04 -10.47
N ARG A 158 30.03 0.76 -10.10
CA ARG A 158 30.74 -0.29 -10.82
C ARG A 158 30.15 -0.51 -12.20
N ALA A 159 31.02 -0.61 -13.21
CA ALA A 159 30.65 -1.07 -14.54
C ALA A 159 30.46 -2.59 -14.56
N PHE A 160 29.36 -3.05 -15.17
CA PHE A 160 29.04 -4.47 -15.32
C PHE A 160 29.42 -4.97 -16.71
N ILE A 161 29.92 -6.21 -16.80
CA ILE A 161 30.07 -6.92 -18.07
C ILE A 161 28.76 -7.65 -18.45
N PRO A 162 28.56 -8.03 -19.73
CA PRO A 162 27.35 -8.74 -20.15
C PRO A 162 27.08 -10.00 -19.33
N GLY A 163 25.87 -10.10 -18.77
CA GLY A 163 25.46 -11.25 -17.97
C GLY A 163 26.05 -11.30 -16.56
N GLU A 164 26.83 -10.30 -16.13
CA GLU A 164 27.35 -10.25 -14.78
C GLU A 164 26.25 -10.02 -13.74
N GLY A 165 26.29 -10.78 -12.65
CA GLY A 165 25.43 -10.61 -11.49
C GLY A 165 26.22 -10.09 -10.29
N PHE A 166 25.59 -9.21 -9.51
CA PHE A 166 26.11 -8.71 -8.25
C PHE A 166 25.04 -8.84 -7.17
N THR A 167 25.44 -9.37 -6.01
CA THR A 167 24.56 -9.54 -4.86
C THR A 167 25.05 -8.68 -3.71
N THR A 168 24.14 -7.93 -3.10
CA THR A 168 24.45 -7.09 -1.94
C THR A 168 23.26 -7.03 -0.98
N THR A 169 23.48 -6.38 0.16
CA THR A 169 22.45 -6.14 1.17
C THR A 169 22.12 -4.65 1.21
N LEU A 170 20.82 -4.35 1.16
CA LEU A 170 20.27 -3.02 1.36
C LEU A 170 19.76 -2.92 2.80
N ASP A 171 20.25 -1.94 3.55
CA ASP A 171 19.85 -1.71 4.93
C ASP A 171 18.90 -0.51 4.99
N PHE A 172 17.76 -0.67 5.66
CA PHE A 172 16.75 0.36 5.84
C PHE A 172 16.49 0.55 7.32
N GLU A 173 16.61 1.78 7.82
CA GLU A 173 16.37 2.09 9.23
C GLU A 173 14.89 2.40 9.47
N ALA A 174 14.19 1.46 10.13
CA ALA A 174 12.79 1.63 10.48
C ALA A 174 12.64 2.12 11.91
N GLY A 175 11.70 3.04 12.11
CA GLY A 175 11.29 3.49 13.43
C GLY A 175 10.40 2.44 14.11
N ALA A 176 10.30 2.55 15.44
CA ALA A 176 9.34 1.77 16.20
C ALA A 176 7.91 2.05 15.68
N GLY A 177 7.16 0.99 15.36
CA GLY A 177 5.77 1.10 14.90
C GLY A 177 5.58 1.23 13.39
N ASP A 178 6.63 1.20 12.57
CA ASP A 178 6.51 1.27 11.11
C ASP A 178 5.93 -0.01 10.46
N GLY A 179 5.82 -1.11 11.22
CA GLY A 179 5.31 -2.40 10.73
C GLY A 179 6.34 -3.17 9.91
N LYS A 180 5.89 -4.19 9.16
CA LYS A 180 6.76 -4.97 8.28
C LYS A 180 6.95 -4.29 6.92
N PRO A 181 8.03 -4.62 6.18
CA PRO A 181 8.20 -4.17 4.80
C PRO A 181 7.15 -4.81 3.91
N ARG A 182 6.53 -3.99 3.06
CA ARG A 182 5.50 -4.42 2.11
C ARG A 182 6.02 -4.46 0.68
N LYS A 183 6.80 -3.46 0.28
CA LYS A 183 7.22 -3.29 -1.11
C LYS A 183 8.60 -2.66 -1.19
N LEU A 184 9.43 -3.13 -2.10
CA LEU A 184 10.66 -2.45 -2.52
C LEU A 184 10.42 -1.79 -3.87
N VAL A 185 10.76 -0.51 -3.99
CA VAL A 185 10.71 0.25 -5.25
C VAL A 185 12.11 0.67 -5.64
N VAL A 186 12.49 0.37 -6.89
CA VAL A 186 13.76 0.76 -7.49
C VAL A 186 13.43 1.69 -8.67
N PRO A 187 13.34 3.01 -8.42
CA PRO A 187 13.04 3.96 -9.47
C PRO A 187 14.16 4.03 -10.51
N VAL A 188 13.76 4.10 -11.77
CA VAL A 188 14.64 4.25 -12.94
C VAL A 188 14.18 5.46 -13.73
N ASP A 189 15.10 6.39 -13.99
CA ASP A 189 14.94 7.43 -14.98
C ASP A 189 15.34 6.89 -16.37
N PRO A 190 14.39 6.73 -17.32
CA PRO A 190 14.70 6.26 -18.66
C PRO A 190 15.69 7.16 -19.42
N GLN A 191 15.80 8.44 -19.05
CA GLN A 191 16.76 9.36 -19.68
C GLN A 191 18.21 9.07 -19.27
N GLY A 192 18.43 8.28 -18.21
CA GLY A 192 19.77 7.88 -17.78
C GLY A 192 20.56 7.08 -18.84
N ILE A 193 19.88 6.50 -19.82
CA ILE A 193 20.50 5.76 -20.92
C ILE A 193 20.54 6.53 -22.26
N ALA A 194 20.09 7.79 -22.30
CA ALA A 194 19.90 8.54 -23.55
C ALA A 194 21.17 8.72 -24.39
N SER A 195 22.35 8.71 -23.76
CA SER A 195 23.65 8.81 -24.44
C SER A 195 24.37 7.46 -24.63
N THR A 196 23.65 6.35 -24.45
CA THR A 196 24.20 5.00 -24.50
C THR A 196 23.60 4.19 -25.66
N SER A 197 24.14 3.01 -25.91
CA SER A 197 23.55 2.05 -26.87
C SER A 197 22.44 1.18 -26.26
N LEU A 198 22.10 1.39 -24.99
CA LEU A 198 21.11 0.59 -24.27
C LEU A 198 19.69 1.04 -24.59
N ASN A 199 18.74 0.13 -24.41
CA ASN A 199 17.32 0.41 -24.54
C ASN A 199 16.53 -0.37 -23.48
N TYR A 200 15.59 0.29 -22.81
CA TYR A 200 14.60 -0.41 -22.00
C TYR A 200 13.57 -1.08 -22.90
N SER A 201 13.22 -2.33 -22.59
CA SER A 201 12.25 -3.11 -23.37
C SER A 201 10.82 -2.96 -22.86
N VAL A 202 10.63 -2.16 -21.81
CA VAL A 202 9.35 -1.92 -21.14
C VAL A 202 9.11 -0.42 -21.05
N LYS A 203 7.84 0.01 -21.09
CA LYS A 203 7.45 1.42 -21.00
C LYS A 203 7.89 2.06 -19.69
N ASP A 204 7.74 1.33 -18.59
CA ASP A 204 8.02 1.81 -17.25
C ASP A 204 9.15 0.96 -16.62
N PRO A 205 10.43 1.38 -16.73
CA PRO A 205 11.58 0.52 -16.46
C PRO A 205 11.95 0.40 -14.98
N SER A 206 11.23 1.08 -14.09
CA SER A 206 11.42 0.92 -12.64
C SER A 206 11.08 -0.50 -12.21
N PHE A 207 11.61 -0.96 -11.07
CA PHE A 207 11.21 -2.22 -10.47
C PHE A 207 10.35 -2.00 -9.24
N ARG A 208 9.40 -2.91 -9.04
CA ARG A 208 8.57 -2.96 -7.85
C ARG A 208 8.40 -4.39 -7.40
N VAL A 209 8.86 -4.68 -6.19
CA VAL A 209 8.80 -6.03 -5.63
C VAL A 209 7.87 -6.02 -4.44
N ASP A 210 6.78 -6.78 -4.54
CA ASP A 210 5.92 -7.09 -3.40
C ASP A 210 6.64 -8.12 -2.51
N LEU A 211 6.93 -7.70 -1.28
CA LEU A 211 7.68 -8.47 -0.29
C LEU A 211 6.79 -9.42 0.51
N THR A 212 5.48 -9.36 0.30
CA THR A 212 4.47 -10.19 0.98
C THR A 212 4.11 -11.45 0.19
N CYS A 213 4.44 -11.50 -1.10
CA CYS A 213 4.28 -12.69 -1.95
C CYS A 213 5.63 -13.31 -2.30
N LYS A 214 5.64 -14.62 -2.60
CA LYS A 214 6.84 -15.39 -2.96
C LYS A 214 6.60 -16.24 -4.20
N LYS A 215 7.62 -16.36 -5.06
CA LYS A 215 7.68 -17.31 -6.18
C LYS A 215 8.59 -18.48 -5.86
#